data_AF-A0A1H3VIA0-F1
#
_entry.id   AF-A0A1H3VIA0-F1
#
_cell.length_a   1.000
_cell.length_b   1.000
_cell.length_c   1.000
_cell.angle_alpha   90.00
_cell.angle_beta   90.00
_cell.angle_gamma   90.00
#
_symmetry.space_group_name_H-M   'P 1'
#
loop_
_entity.id
_entity.type
_entity.pdbx_description
1 polymer ?
#
loop_
_entity_poly.entity_id
_entity_poly.type
_entity_poly.pdbx_seq_one_letter_code
_entity_poly.pdbx_strand_id
1 'polypeptide(L)'
;MHFAIMNNTPCHFVIASALLALFLWTTFFASESSQPKGLLAMHGLFVLVLISGCYVWTLVPFSLPLLIKSVGGIVLYGVMTQIVKNPKSVLLWSLFVAIATVGLGLAFTVI
;
A
#
# COMPACT_ATOMS: atom_id res chain seq x y z
N MET A 1 16.51 -4.92 20.94
CA MET A 1 16.15 -5.99 19.99
C MET A 1 15.17 -5.41 19.00
N HIS A 2 15.60 -5.14 17.75
CA HIS A 2 14.68 -4.82 16.66
C HIS A 2 13.89 -6.10 16.36
N PHE A 3 12.74 -6.29 17.02
CA PHE A 3 11.74 -7.22 16.52
C PHE A 3 11.22 -6.60 15.22
N ALA A 4 11.80 -6.99 14.09
CA ALA A 4 11.31 -6.56 12.79
C ALA A 4 9.79 -6.74 12.78
N ILE A 5 9.04 -5.64 12.69
CA ILE A 5 7.56 -5.66 12.71
C ILE A 5 7.01 -6.69 11.72
N MET A 6 7.75 -6.96 10.65
CA MET A 6 7.54 -8.03 9.68
C MET A 6 7.29 -9.42 10.29
N ASN A 7 8.06 -9.83 11.31
CA ASN A 7 7.91 -11.16 11.90
C ASN A 7 6.66 -11.28 12.79
N ASN A 8 6.16 -10.15 13.30
CA ASN A 8 5.01 -10.11 14.20
C ASN A 8 3.68 -9.75 13.49
N THR A 9 3.74 -9.30 12.23
CA THR A 9 2.54 -8.87 11.47
C THR A 9 2.46 -9.45 10.05
N PRO A 10 2.76 -10.75 9.84
CA PRO A 10 2.85 -11.34 8.50
C PRO A 10 1.56 -11.19 7.69
N CYS A 11 0.39 -11.22 8.37
CA CYS A 11 -0.91 -11.03 7.75
C CYS A 11 -1.03 -9.65 7.05
N HIS A 12 -0.55 -8.57 7.67
CA HIS A 12 -0.61 -7.23 7.08
C HIS A 12 0.20 -7.16 5.77
N PHE A 13 1.39 -7.78 5.75
CA PHE A 13 2.24 -7.84 4.56
C PHE A 13 1.63 -8.68 3.44
N VAL A 14 0.99 -9.80 3.75
CA VAL A 14 0.30 -10.63 2.77
C VAL A 14 -0.86 -9.87 2.13
N ILE A 15 -1.69 -9.19 2.94
CA ILE A 15 -2.82 -8.40 2.43
C ILE A 15 -2.32 -7.22 1.56
N ALA A 16 -1.26 -6.52 2.00
CA ALA A 16 -0.66 -5.44 1.22
C ALA A 16 -0.07 -5.95 -0.11
N SER A 17 0.56 -7.13 -0.12
CA SER A 17 1.09 -7.76 -1.34
C SER A 17 -0.03 -8.16 -2.30
N ALA A 18 -1.13 -8.70 -1.77
CA ALA A 18 -2.31 -9.02 -2.56
C ALA A 18 -2.92 -7.74 -3.18
N LEU A 19 -2.93 -6.62 -2.45
CA LEU A 19 -3.38 -5.32 -2.97
C LEU A 19 -2.48 -4.83 -4.10
N LEU A 20 -1.17 -4.97 -3.96
CA LEU A 20 -0.22 -4.61 -5.02
C LEU A 20 -0.42 -5.47 -6.28
N ALA A 21 -0.60 -6.78 -6.13
CA ALA A 21 -0.88 -7.68 -7.24
C ALA A 21 -2.20 -7.32 -7.95
N LEU A 22 -3.25 -7.05 -7.17
CA LEU A 22 -4.55 -6.64 -7.69
C LEU A 22 -4.47 -5.29 -8.41
N PHE A 23 -3.68 -4.34 -7.88
CA PHE A 23 -3.39 -3.08 -8.55
C PHE A 23 -2.76 -3.30 -9.91
N LEU A 24 -1.65 -4.04 -9.99
CA LEU A 24 -0.97 -4.32 -11.25
C LEU A 24 -1.90 -5.02 -12.24
N TRP A 25 -2.69 -5.99 -11.77
CA TRP A 25 -3.71 -6.65 -12.59
C TRP A 25 -4.75 -5.66 -13.12
N THR A 26 -5.32 -4.84 -12.24
CA THR A 26 -6.35 -3.85 -12.59
C THR A 26 -5.82 -2.77 -13.55
N THR A 27 -4.55 -2.40 -13.43
CA THR A 27 -3.91 -1.38 -14.27
C THR A 27 -3.56 -1.90 -15.65
N PHE A 28 -3.04 -3.13 -15.77
CA PHE A 28 -2.44 -3.62 -17.02
C PHE A 28 -3.25 -4.71 -17.74
N PHE A 29 -4.11 -5.44 -17.03
CA PHE A 29 -4.76 -6.64 -17.56
C PHE A 29 -6.29 -6.60 -17.50
N ALA A 30 -6.89 -5.74 -16.66
CA ALA A 30 -8.33 -5.59 -16.63
C ALA A 30 -8.85 -4.90 -17.90
N SER A 31 -9.87 -5.49 -18.52
CA SER A 31 -10.63 -4.84 -19.60
C SER A 31 -11.40 -3.62 -19.07
N GLU A 32 -11.82 -2.73 -19.97
CA GLU A 32 -12.62 -1.54 -19.62
C GLU A 32 -13.87 -1.87 -18.79
N SER A 33 -14.52 -3.00 -19.06
CA SER A 33 -15.71 -3.45 -18.32
C SER A 33 -15.38 -4.04 -16.94
N SER A 34 -14.15 -4.53 -16.74
CA SER A 34 -13.70 -5.18 -15.49
C SER A 34 -12.92 -4.24 -14.58
N GLN A 35 -12.39 -3.13 -15.11
CA GLN A 35 -11.63 -2.15 -14.37
C GLN A 35 -12.39 -1.54 -13.17
N PRO A 36 -13.68 -1.18 -13.27
CA PRO A 36 -14.46 -0.70 -12.12
C PRO A 36 -14.57 -1.75 -11.01
N LYS A 37 -14.70 -3.04 -11.37
CA LYS A 37 -14.75 -4.15 -10.42
C LYS A 37 -13.39 -4.37 -9.75
N GLY A 38 -12.30 -4.27 -10.51
CA GLY A 38 -10.93 -4.30 -9.98
C GLY A 38 -10.68 -3.17 -8.99
N LEU A 39 -11.08 -1.93 -9.33
CA LEU A 39 -11.04 -0.80 -8.40
C LEU A 39 -11.87 -1.07 -7.14
N LEU A 40 -13.10 -1.57 -7.25
CA LEU A 40 -13.93 -1.89 -6.08
C LEU A 40 -13.24 -2.92 -5.17
N ALA A 41 -12.66 -3.98 -5.75
CA ALA A 41 -11.91 -4.98 -5.01
C ALA A 41 -10.65 -4.38 -4.34
N MET A 42 -9.94 -3.46 -5.02
CA MET A 42 -8.83 -2.72 -4.42
C MET A 42 -9.27 -1.91 -3.19
N HIS A 43 -10.43 -1.25 -3.25
CA HIS A 43 -10.97 -0.52 -2.08
C HIS A 43 -11.26 -1.45 -0.92
N GLY A 44 -11.93 -2.58 -1.18
CA GLY A 44 -12.21 -3.58 -0.15
C GLY A 44 -10.93 -4.12 0.50
N LEU A 45 -9.92 -4.45 -0.31
CA LEU A 45 -8.66 -4.96 0.19
C LEU A 45 -7.84 -3.89 0.92
N PHE A 46 -7.89 -2.64 0.47
CA PHE A 46 -7.27 -1.51 1.17
C PHE A 46 -7.89 -1.24 2.54
N VAL A 47 -9.20 -1.40 2.71
CA VAL A 47 -9.83 -1.35 4.04
C VAL A 47 -9.25 -2.42 4.97
N LEU A 48 -9.00 -3.63 4.47
CA LEU A 48 -8.33 -4.69 5.25
C LEU A 48 -6.88 -4.33 5.59
N VAL A 49 -6.14 -3.69 4.66
CA VAL A 49 -4.80 -3.15 4.93
C VAL A 49 -4.85 -2.09 6.03
N LEU A 50 -5.83 -1.19 6.03
CA LEU A 50 -6.00 -0.18 7.08
C LEU A 50 -6.30 -0.80 8.44
N ILE A 51 -7.26 -1.73 8.52
CA ILE A 51 -7.62 -2.39 9.78
C ILE A 51 -6.42 -3.15 10.35
N SER A 52 -5.74 -3.93 9.52
CA SER A 52 -4.54 -4.65 9.95
C SER A 52 -3.39 -3.70 10.32
N GLY A 53 -3.26 -2.56 9.63
CA GLY A 53 -2.33 -1.48 9.96
C GLY A 53 -2.60 -0.87 11.33
N CYS A 54 -3.86 -0.57 11.65
CA CYS A 54 -4.26 -0.10 12.99
C CYS A 54 -3.92 -1.11 14.08
N TYR A 55 -4.06 -2.41 13.80
CA TYR A 55 -3.62 -3.45 14.73
C TYR A 55 -2.09 -3.42 14.92
N VAL A 56 -1.30 -3.23 13.85
CA VAL A 56 0.17 -3.06 13.98
C VAL A 56 0.51 -1.91 14.92
N TRP A 57 -0.20 -0.79 14.84
CA TRP A 57 -0.04 0.35 15.73
C TRP A 57 -0.27 0.03 17.23
N THR A 58 -1.05 -1.01 17.55
CA THR A 58 -1.25 -1.44 18.94
C THR A 58 -0.11 -2.32 19.46
N LEU A 59 0.72 -2.88 18.57
CA LEU A 59 1.79 -3.80 18.91
C LEU A 59 3.15 -3.12 19.08
N VAL A 60 3.29 -1.89 18.59
CA VAL A 60 4.55 -1.14 18.63
C VAL A 60 4.38 0.25 19.22
N PRO A 61 5.41 0.77 19.91
CA PRO A 61 5.38 2.13 20.41
C PRO A 61 5.27 3.12 19.25
N PHE A 62 4.56 4.22 19.50
CA PHE A 62 4.44 5.31 18.55
C PHE A 62 5.82 5.80 18.11
N SER A 63 5.99 6.01 16.80
CA SER A 63 7.18 6.66 16.25
C SER A 63 6.80 7.51 15.04
N LEU A 64 7.51 8.63 14.84
CA LEU A 64 7.33 9.47 13.64
C LEU A 64 7.55 8.69 12.33
N PRO A 65 8.55 7.79 12.20
CA PRO A 65 8.71 6.93 11.04
C PRO A 65 7.49 6.07 10.74
N LEU A 66 6.86 5.47 11.77
CA LEU A 66 5.63 4.68 11.62
C LEU A 66 4.45 5.55 11.18
N LEU A 67 4.33 6.77 11.70
CA LEU A 67 3.33 7.76 11.28
C LEU A 67 3.50 8.13 9.80
N ILE A 68 4.73 8.50 9.39
CA ILE A 68 5.04 8.87 8.01
C ILE A 68 4.74 7.69 7.07
N LYS A 69 5.12 6.46 7.44
CA LYS A 69 4.82 5.26 6.66
C LYS A 69 3.30 5.04 6.51
N SER A 70 2.53 5.24 7.58
CA SER A 70 1.07 5.03 7.57
C SER A 70 0.36 6.06 6.69
N VAL A 71 0.68 7.35 6.85
CA VAL A 71 0.15 8.42 6.00
C VAL A 71 0.59 8.21 4.54
N GLY A 72 1.87 7.87 4.33
CA GLY A 72 2.41 7.56 3.02
C GLY A 72 1.68 6.40 2.33
N GLY A 73 1.29 5.35 3.08
CA GLY A 73 0.49 4.24 2.56
C GLY A 73 -0.91 4.68 2.07
N ILE A 74 -1.56 5.60 2.77
CA ILE A 74 -2.85 6.17 2.36
C ILE A 74 -2.70 7.00 1.08
N VAL A 75 -1.68 7.88 1.04
CA VAL A 75 -1.39 8.69 -0.14
C VAL A 75 -1.03 7.80 -1.33
N LEU A 76 -0.22 6.76 -1.12
CA LEU A 76 0.17 5.79 -2.15
C LEU A 76 -1.06 5.11 -2.74
N TYR A 77 -2.00 4.66 -1.90
CA TYR A 77 -3.25 4.09 -2.38
C TYR A 77 -4.05 5.09 -3.22
N GLY A 78 -4.13 6.35 -2.79
CA GLY A 78 -4.71 7.43 -3.58
C GLY A 78 -4.09 7.52 -4.98
N VAL A 79 -2.75 7.54 -5.06
CA VAL A 79 -2.01 7.54 -6.34
C VAL A 79 -2.30 6.28 -7.16
N MET A 80 -2.33 5.10 -6.55
CA MET A 80 -2.66 3.84 -7.25
C MET A 80 -4.02 3.91 -7.94
N THR A 81 -5.06 4.45 -7.27
CA THR A 81 -6.38 4.60 -7.89
C THR A 81 -6.37 5.56 -9.09
N GLN A 82 -5.53 6.60 -9.06
CA GLN A 82 -5.37 7.53 -10.18
C GLN A 82 -4.59 6.89 -11.33
N ILE A 83 -3.57 6.07 -11.02
CA ILE A 83 -2.82 5.29 -12.02
C ILE A 83 -3.75 4.31 -12.74
N VAL A 84 -4.63 3.61 -12.02
CA VAL A 84 -5.60 2.72 -12.67
C VAL A 84 -6.43 3.49 -13.69
N LYS A 85 -6.91 4.69 -13.36
CA LYS A 85 -7.72 5.53 -14.27
C LYS A 85 -6.91 6.12 -15.42
N ASN A 86 -5.64 6.42 -15.21
CA ASN A 86 -4.75 6.97 -16.23
C ASN A 86 -3.34 6.34 -16.16
N PRO A 87 -3.18 5.12 -16.70
CA PRO A 87 -1.95 4.33 -16.55
C PRO A 87 -0.76 4.89 -17.33
N LYS A 88 -1.00 5.82 -18.26
CA LYS A 88 0.06 6.44 -19.09
C LYS A 88 0.71 7.65 -18.41
N SER A 89 0.21 8.09 -17.26
CA SER A 89 0.74 9.27 -16.57
C SER A 89 2.08 8.99 -15.90
N VAL A 90 3.16 9.47 -16.51
CA VAL A 90 4.53 9.37 -15.97
C VAL A 90 4.64 10.03 -14.59
N LEU A 91 3.94 11.15 -14.37
CA LEU A 91 3.94 11.85 -13.09
C LEU A 91 3.39 10.97 -11.96
N LEU A 92 2.26 10.28 -12.21
CA LEU A 92 1.65 9.41 -11.20
C LEU A 92 2.54 8.20 -10.87
N TRP A 93 3.15 7.59 -11.88
CA TRP A 93 4.12 6.51 -11.68
C TRP A 93 5.36 6.97 -10.92
N SER A 94 5.86 8.19 -11.21
CA SER A 94 6.99 8.77 -10.50
C SER A 94 6.67 9.01 -9.03
N LEU A 95 5.47 9.53 -8.74
CA LEU A 95 4.97 9.69 -7.37
C LEU A 95 4.80 8.34 -6.66
N PHE A 96 4.25 7.33 -7.36
CA PHE A 96 4.12 5.98 -6.82
C PHE A 96 5.48 5.40 -6.42
N VAL A 97 6.47 5.45 -7.31
CA VAL A 97 7.82 4.96 -7.03
C VAL A 97 8.44 5.73 -5.86
N ALA A 98 8.38 7.06 -5.87
CA ALA A 98 8.95 7.88 -4.80
C ALA A 98 8.36 7.53 -3.42
N ILE A 99 7.03 7.47 -3.31
CA ILE A 99 6.35 7.14 -2.06
C ILE A 99 6.65 5.71 -1.63
N ALA A 100 6.63 4.75 -2.57
CA ALA A 100 6.94 3.35 -2.29
C ALA A 100 8.38 3.17 -1.82
N THR A 101 9.36 3.84 -2.44
CA THR A 101 10.78 3.80 -2.03
C THR A 101 10.97 4.36 -0.63
N VAL A 102 10.35 5.49 -0.29
CA VAL A 102 10.40 6.04 1.08
C VAL A 102 9.75 5.08 2.07
N GLY A 103 8.57 4.53 1.74
CA GLY A 103 7.86 3.58 2.59
C GLY A 103 8.64 2.28 2.84
N LEU A 104 9.29 1.74 1.82
CA LEU A 104 10.18 0.57 1.92
C LEU A 104 11.44 0.90 2.72
N GLY A 105 12.10 2.04 2.44
CA GLY A 105 13.27 2.49 3.19
C GLY A 105 12.98 2.59 4.69
N LEU A 106 11.87 3.23 5.06
CA LEU A 106 11.44 3.32 6.46
C LEU A 106 11.11 1.94 7.07
N ALA A 107 10.56 1.02 6.29
CA ALA A 107 10.25 -0.33 6.75
C ALA A 107 11.49 -1.19 7.05
N PHE A 108 12.62 -0.96 6.36
CA PHE A 108 13.85 -1.73 6.55
C PHE A 108 14.88 -1.09 7.47
N THR A 109 14.84 0.24 7.65
CA THR A 109 15.90 0.97 8.36
C THR A 109 15.50 1.49 9.73
N VAL A 110 14.21 1.73 9.98
CA VAL A 110 13.74 2.41 11.21
C VAL A 110 12.68 1.62 11.98
N ILE A 111 12.19 0.51 11.41
CA ILE A 111 11.08 -0.30 11.92
C ILE A 111 11.53 -1.74 12.16
#